data_AF-H8X6P8-F1
#
_entry.id   AF-H8X6P8-F1
#
_cell.length_a   1.000
_cell.length_b   1.000
_cell.length_c   1.000
_cell.angle_alpha   90.00
_cell.angle_beta   90.00
_cell.angle_gamma   90.00
#
_symmetry.space_group_name_H-M   'P 1'
#
loop_
_entity.id
_entity.type
_entity.pdbx_description
1 polymer ?
#
loop_
_entity_poly.entity_id
_entity_poly.type
_entity_poly.pdbx_seq_one_letter_code
_entity_poly.pdbx_strand_id
1 'polypeptide(L)'
;MSRMELYSPEGLRIDGRRWNELRRFECRINTHPSSSDGSSYVEQGNTKVICTVQGPIEPSSRAQMNQDKANLEVNLTIANFSTFERKKRSKSEKRMVELRTTLERTFEQSILLHLYPRTNITINVQVLSQDGGMLAAITNSITLAIIDAGIAMYDYVSSVSCGLFDQSPLLDLNNLEETDVSSITVGVIGKSEKLALLLLEDKMPLDSLEKVLSIGIAGSHRIKDLMDIEVRKHGNTRASKLVK
;
A
#
# COMPACT_ATOMS: atom_id res chain seq x y z
N MET A 1 2.26 -1.61 -31.20
CA MET A 1 2.28 -0.16 -30.90
C MET A 1 0.95 0.19 -30.29
N SER A 2 0.94 0.71 -29.06
CA SER A 2 -0.27 1.26 -28.44
C SER A 2 -0.80 2.39 -29.34
N ARG A 3 -2.12 2.39 -29.57
CA ARG A 3 -2.79 3.36 -30.46
C ARG A 3 -3.10 4.68 -29.74
N MET A 4 -2.85 4.75 -28.43
CA MET A 4 -3.05 5.93 -27.58
C MET A 4 -1.69 6.47 -27.14
N GLU A 5 -1.54 7.79 -27.20
CA GLU A 5 -0.36 8.50 -26.71
C GLU A 5 -0.39 8.51 -25.17
N LEU A 6 0.46 7.67 -24.56
CA LEU A 6 0.61 7.58 -23.11
C LEU A 6 1.27 8.83 -22.52
N TYR A 7 2.21 9.41 -23.28
CA TYR A 7 2.97 10.58 -22.89
C TYR A 7 3.16 11.47 -24.10
N SER A 8 2.59 12.67 -24.04
CA SER A 8 2.66 13.64 -25.13
C SER A 8 4.04 14.32 -25.18
N PRO A 9 4.48 14.83 -26.35
CA PRO A 9 5.71 15.61 -26.46
C PRO A 9 5.75 16.85 -25.55
N GLU A 10 4.58 17.39 -25.19
CA GLU A 10 4.43 18.51 -24.24
C GLU A 10 4.64 18.08 -22.76
N GLY A 11 4.81 16.79 -22.51
CA GLY A 11 5.07 16.23 -21.18
C GLY A 11 3.81 15.94 -20.35
N LEU A 12 2.68 15.73 -21.03
CA LEU A 12 1.39 15.43 -20.40
C LEU A 12 1.04 13.96 -20.55
N ARG A 13 0.50 13.37 -19.49
CA ARG A 13 -0.09 12.02 -19.51
C ARG A 13 -1.54 12.05 -19.98
N ILE A 14 -2.11 10.87 -20.18
CA ILE A 14 -3.53 10.66 -20.50
C ILE A 14 -4.45 11.39 -19.50
N ASP A 15 -4.08 11.39 -18.22
CA ASP A 15 -4.85 12.04 -17.14
C ASP A 15 -4.56 13.55 -17.01
N GLY A 16 -3.69 14.12 -17.85
CA GLY A 16 -3.22 15.51 -17.77
C GLY A 16 -2.13 15.79 -16.73
N ARG A 17 -1.66 14.76 -16.01
CA ARG A 17 -0.57 14.85 -15.02
C ARG A 17 0.80 14.90 -15.68
N ARG A 18 1.78 15.52 -15.03
CA ARG A 18 3.21 15.41 -15.41
C ARG A 18 3.82 14.10 -14.90
N TRP A 19 5.03 13.79 -15.36
CA TRP A 19 5.75 12.56 -15.03
C TRP A 19 6.07 12.39 -13.53
N ASN A 20 6.20 13.47 -12.77
CA ASN A 20 6.60 13.48 -11.34
C ASN A 20 5.44 13.78 -10.36
N GLU A 21 4.20 13.68 -10.82
CA GLU A 21 3.00 14.01 -10.06
C GLU A 21 2.27 12.75 -9.59
N LEU A 22 1.87 12.75 -8.32
CA LEU A 22 1.01 11.73 -7.72
C LEU A 22 -0.45 11.97 -8.12
N ARG A 23 -1.28 10.92 -8.07
CA ARG A 23 -2.74 11.09 -8.11
C ARG A 23 -3.25 11.74 -6.83
N ARG A 24 -4.52 12.13 -6.84
CA ARG A 24 -5.24 12.51 -5.63
C ARG A 24 -5.13 11.37 -4.62
N PHE A 25 -4.53 11.66 -3.47
CA PHE A 25 -4.38 10.72 -2.38
C PHE A 25 -5.21 11.21 -1.21
N GLU A 26 -6.24 10.44 -0.86
CA GLU A 26 -7.06 10.68 0.33
C GLU A 26 -7.03 9.46 1.21
N CYS A 27 -6.92 9.69 2.51
CA CYS A 27 -6.98 8.64 3.49
C CYS A 27 -7.97 9.04 4.58
N ARG A 28 -8.62 8.02 5.16
CA ARG A 28 -9.47 8.15 6.32
C ARG A 28 -9.11 7.07 7.30
N ILE A 29 -9.03 7.47 8.55
CA ILE A 29 -8.67 6.61 9.68
C ILE A 29 -9.93 6.38 10.50
N ASN A 30 -10.00 5.22 11.15
CA ASN A 30 -11.10 4.84 12.02
C ASN A 30 -12.45 4.77 11.28
N THR A 31 -12.46 4.11 10.14
CA THR A 31 -13.66 3.97 9.30
C THR A 31 -14.64 2.92 9.82
N HIS A 32 -14.15 1.87 10.48
CA HIS A 32 -14.94 0.77 11.00
C HIS A 32 -14.63 0.47 12.49
N PRO A 33 -14.89 1.42 13.41
CA PRO A 33 -14.58 1.26 14.84
C PRO A 33 -15.31 0.09 15.52
N SER A 34 -16.47 -0.32 14.99
CA SER A 34 -17.29 -1.35 15.62
C SER A 34 -16.87 -2.78 15.29
N SER A 35 -16.06 -2.98 14.23
CA SER A 35 -15.74 -4.33 13.72
C SER A 35 -14.27 -4.72 13.87
N SER A 36 -13.40 -3.77 14.18
CA SER A 36 -11.94 -3.95 14.20
C SER A 36 -11.26 -2.93 15.11
N ASP A 37 -10.13 -3.32 15.68
CA ASP A 37 -9.32 -2.47 16.56
C ASP A 37 -8.69 -1.30 15.79
N GLY A 38 -8.28 -1.54 14.54
CA GLY A 38 -7.83 -0.50 13.62
C GLY A 38 -8.49 -0.62 12.26
N SER A 39 -8.76 0.51 11.62
CA SER A 39 -9.35 0.54 10.29
C SER A 39 -8.87 1.74 9.48
N SER A 40 -8.70 1.53 8.19
CA SER A 40 -8.35 2.59 7.25
C SER A 40 -9.13 2.45 5.96
N TYR A 41 -9.31 3.58 5.31
CA TYR A 41 -9.82 3.67 3.95
C TYR A 41 -8.93 4.60 3.16
N VAL A 42 -8.38 4.10 2.05
CA VAL A 42 -7.47 4.86 1.19
C VAL A 42 -8.05 4.93 -0.21
N GLU A 43 -8.08 6.15 -0.75
CA GLU A 43 -8.37 6.46 -2.14
C GLU A 43 -7.10 7.03 -2.78
N GLN A 44 -6.51 6.29 -3.70
CA GLN A 44 -5.38 6.73 -4.51
C GLN A 44 -5.83 6.79 -5.97
N GLY A 45 -6.19 7.98 -6.44
CA GLY A 45 -6.95 8.16 -7.66
C GLY A 45 -8.29 7.44 -7.58
N ASN A 46 -8.54 6.51 -8.50
CA ASN A 46 -9.74 5.68 -8.47
C ASN A 46 -9.54 4.35 -7.70
N THR A 47 -8.30 4.02 -7.30
CA THR A 47 -8.03 2.83 -6.50
C THR A 47 -8.54 3.04 -5.08
N LYS A 48 -9.46 2.18 -4.64
CA LYS A 48 -10.12 2.27 -3.33
C LYS A 48 -9.86 1.00 -2.53
N VAL A 49 -9.27 1.15 -1.36
CA VAL A 49 -8.89 0.04 -0.47
C VAL A 49 -9.43 0.28 0.92
N ILE A 50 -10.07 -0.74 1.48
CA ILE A 50 -10.42 -0.81 2.91
C ILE A 50 -9.44 -1.79 3.56
N CYS A 51 -8.87 -1.40 4.70
CA CYS A 51 -8.10 -2.29 5.54
C CYS A 51 -8.68 -2.29 6.94
N THR A 52 -8.77 -3.47 7.55
CA THR A 52 -9.13 -3.65 8.95
C THR A 52 -8.08 -4.52 9.63
N VAL A 53 -7.70 -4.13 10.85
CA VAL A 53 -6.73 -4.83 11.67
C VAL A 53 -7.43 -5.31 12.92
N GLN A 54 -7.30 -6.59 13.19
CA GLN A 54 -7.79 -7.25 14.40
C GLN A 54 -6.58 -7.77 15.16
N GLY A 55 -6.40 -7.28 16.38
CA GLY A 55 -5.30 -7.70 17.21
C GLY A 55 -4.66 -6.56 18.00
N PRO A 56 -3.83 -6.92 18.99
CA PRO A 56 -3.38 -8.30 19.29
C PRO A 56 -4.44 -9.16 19.99
N ILE A 57 -4.81 -10.30 19.39
CA ILE A 57 -5.79 -11.26 19.95
C ILE A 57 -5.11 -12.60 20.31
N GLU A 58 -5.74 -13.38 21.18
CA GLU A 58 -5.26 -14.75 21.46
C GLU A 58 -5.41 -15.63 20.21
N PRO A 59 -4.37 -16.41 19.83
CA PRO A 59 -4.46 -17.29 18.67
C PRO A 59 -5.51 -18.37 18.90
N SER A 60 -6.30 -18.66 17.87
CA SER A 60 -7.37 -19.66 17.90
C SER A 60 -6.86 -21.09 18.12
N SER A 61 -5.60 -21.35 17.74
CA SER A 61 -4.94 -22.64 17.92
C SER A 61 -3.59 -22.48 18.63
N ARG A 62 -3.33 -23.33 19.62
CA ARG A 62 -2.05 -23.40 20.32
C ARG A 62 -0.88 -23.73 19.38
N ALA A 63 -1.14 -24.40 18.25
CA ALA A 63 -0.11 -24.70 17.26
C ALA A 63 0.42 -23.44 16.54
N GLN A 64 -0.39 -22.38 16.48
CA GLN A 64 0.01 -21.08 15.94
C GLN A 64 0.62 -20.19 17.02
N MET A 65 0.70 -20.63 18.28
CA MET A 65 1.22 -19.78 19.35
C MET A 65 2.74 -19.77 19.30
N ASN A 66 3.30 -18.65 18.85
CA ASN A 66 4.74 -18.41 18.96
C ASN A 66 5.04 -17.73 20.30
N GLN A 67 6.06 -18.23 21.02
CA GLN A 67 6.41 -17.74 22.35
C GLN A 67 7.21 -16.44 22.31
N ASP A 68 7.96 -16.21 21.22
CA ASP A 68 8.93 -15.10 21.14
C ASP A 68 8.41 -13.89 20.37
N LYS A 69 7.43 -14.09 19.47
CA LYS A 69 6.85 -13.01 18.64
C LYS A 69 5.36 -13.19 18.41
N ALA A 70 4.67 -12.10 18.08
CA ALA A 70 3.34 -12.17 17.49
C ALA A 70 3.39 -12.85 16.12
N ASN A 71 2.32 -13.56 15.79
CA ASN A 71 2.07 -13.99 14.42
C ASN A 71 1.35 -12.89 13.66
N LEU A 72 1.79 -12.67 12.42
CA LEU A 72 1.17 -11.73 11.50
C LEU A 72 0.50 -12.51 10.39
N GLU A 73 -0.79 -12.26 10.18
CA GLU A 73 -1.56 -12.88 9.10
C GLU A 73 -2.19 -11.80 8.21
N VAL A 74 -1.91 -11.82 6.91
CA VAL A 74 -2.50 -10.87 5.96
C VAL A 74 -3.51 -11.56 5.05
N ASN A 75 -4.78 -11.21 5.15
CA ASN A 75 -5.82 -11.68 4.25
C ASN A 75 -6.12 -10.64 3.18
N LEU A 76 -5.72 -10.91 1.95
CA LEU A 76 -6.03 -10.07 0.80
C LEU A 76 -7.27 -10.59 0.06
N THR A 77 -8.29 -9.75 -0.08
CA THR A 77 -9.48 -10.02 -0.90
C THR A 77 -9.65 -8.92 -1.94
N ILE A 78 -9.64 -9.29 -3.21
CA ILE A 78 -9.92 -8.37 -4.31
C ILE A 78 -11.37 -8.55 -4.72
N ALA A 79 -12.16 -7.48 -4.71
CA ALA A 79 -13.55 -7.55 -5.12
C ALA A 79 -13.66 -7.97 -6.59
N ASN A 80 -14.63 -8.84 -6.91
CA ASN A 80 -14.84 -9.30 -8.28
C ASN A 80 -15.22 -8.16 -9.25
N PHE A 81 -15.75 -7.05 -8.72
CA PHE A 81 -16.11 -5.84 -9.44
C PHE A 81 -15.02 -4.75 -9.41
N SER A 82 -13.82 -5.07 -8.92
CA SER A 82 -12.74 -4.08 -8.80
C SER A 82 -12.20 -3.57 -10.13
N THR A 83 -12.22 -4.41 -11.16
CA THR A 83 -11.81 -4.08 -12.53
C THR A 83 -13.02 -3.82 -13.42
N PHE A 84 -12.83 -3.08 -14.52
CA PHE A 84 -13.88 -2.80 -15.51
C PHE A 84 -14.61 -4.07 -15.97
N GLU A 85 -13.85 -5.14 -16.23
CA GLU A 85 -14.40 -6.46 -16.46
C GLU A 85 -14.50 -7.24 -15.15
N ARG A 86 -15.66 -7.83 -14.90
CA ARG A 86 -15.88 -8.67 -13.72
C ARG A 86 -15.08 -9.96 -13.83
N LYS A 87 -14.04 -10.10 -13.01
CA LYS A 87 -13.22 -11.31 -12.93
C LYS A 87 -13.59 -12.10 -11.68
N LYS A 88 -13.87 -13.40 -11.84
CA LYS A 88 -14.04 -14.32 -10.70
C LYS A 88 -12.66 -14.79 -10.25
N ARG A 89 -12.12 -14.18 -9.19
CA ARG A 89 -10.81 -14.56 -8.64
C ARG A 89 -11.01 -15.57 -7.51
N SER A 90 -10.11 -16.55 -7.42
CA SER A 90 -10.07 -17.48 -6.30
C SER A 90 -9.07 -16.99 -5.26
N LYS A 91 -9.39 -17.14 -3.97
CA LYS A 91 -8.45 -16.81 -2.88
C LYS A 91 -7.15 -17.62 -2.95
N SER A 92 -7.20 -18.80 -3.56
CA SER A 92 -6.06 -19.71 -3.72
C SER A 92 -5.24 -19.48 -4.98
N GLU A 93 -5.51 -18.39 -5.71
CA GLU A 93 -4.71 -18.02 -6.88
C GLU A 93 -3.26 -17.72 -6.46
N LYS A 94 -2.29 -18.27 -7.19
CA LYS A 94 -0.85 -18.17 -6.85
C LYS A 94 -0.39 -16.71 -6.68
N ARG A 95 -0.87 -15.80 -7.54
CA ARG A 95 -0.58 -14.36 -7.45
C ARG A 95 -1.08 -13.74 -6.14
N MET A 96 -2.23 -14.18 -5.63
CA MET A 96 -2.76 -13.70 -4.35
C MET A 96 -1.92 -14.19 -3.17
N VAL A 97 -1.46 -15.44 -3.23
CA VAL A 97 -0.57 -16.02 -2.21
C VAL A 97 0.79 -15.31 -2.20
N GLU A 98 1.33 -14.97 -3.37
CA GLU A 98 2.57 -14.20 -3.49
C GLU A 98 2.44 -12.80 -2.90
N LEU A 99 1.39 -12.06 -3.27
CA LEU A 99 1.15 -10.72 -2.72
C LEU A 99 0.94 -10.76 -1.21
N ARG A 100 0.18 -11.73 -0.70
CA ARG A 100 0.01 -11.95 0.75
C ARG A 100 1.35 -12.17 1.44
N THR A 101 2.15 -13.12 0.94
CA THR A 101 3.45 -13.45 1.54
C THR A 101 4.40 -12.25 1.51
N THR A 102 4.34 -11.46 0.44
CA THR A 102 5.14 -10.24 0.27
C THR A 102 4.75 -9.18 1.30
N LEU A 103 3.45 -8.96 1.50
CA LEU A 103 2.94 -8.03 2.52
C LEU A 103 3.27 -8.50 3.93
N GLU A 104 3.08 -9.79 4.24
CA GLU A 104 3.44 -10.39 5.52
C GLU A 104 4.92 -10.13 5.83
N ARG A 105 5.84 -10.46 4.93
CA ARG A 105 7.28 -10.21 5.12
C ARG A 105 7.63 -8.73 5.28
N THR A 106 6.97 -7.86 4.52
CA THR A 106 7.19 -6.41 4.59
C THR A 106 6.84 -5.87 5.98
N PHE A 107 5.67 -6.27 6.51
CA PHE A 107 5.19 -5.78 7.80
C PHE A 107 5.77 -6.53 9.00
N GLU A 108 6.22 -7.78 8.86
CA GLU A 108 6.99 -8.47 9.90
C GLU A 108 8.26 -7.71 10.29
N GLN A 109 8.91 -7.03 9.34
CA GLN A 109 10.10 -6.21 9.59
C GLN A 109 9.75 -4.81 10.13
N SER A 110 8.58 -4.28 9.79
CA SER A 110 8.15 -2.95 10.20
C SER A 110 7.50 -2.92 11.59
N ILE A 111 6.83 -4.00 12.00
CA ILE A 111 6.11 -4.10 13.27
C ILE A 111 7.04 -4.67 14.35
N LEU A 112 6.94 -4.14 15.57
CA LEU A 112 7.68 -4.63 16.74
C LEU A 112 6.99 -5.88 17.32
N LEU A 113 7.01 -6.99 16.58
CA LEU A 113 6.29 -8.22 16.93
C LEU A 113 6.73 -8.86 18.26
N HIS A 114 7.98 -8.62 18.69
CA HIS A 114 8.52 -9.14 19.95
C HIS A 114 7.86 -8.53 21.20
N LEU A 115 7.18 -7.38 21.06
CA LEU A 115 6.44 -6.76 22.16
C LEU A 115 5.11 -7.46 22.46
N TYR A 116 4.65 -8.31 21.53
CA TYR A 116 3.33 -8.96 21.59
C TYR A 116 3.45 -10.50 21.53
N PRO A 117 4.21 -11.16 22.42
CA PRO A 117 4.37 -12.61 22.38
C PRO A 117 3.04 -13.35 22.60
N ARG A 118 2.89 -14.54 21.99
CA ARG A 118 1.69 -15.40 22.10
C ARG A 118 0.39 -14.76 21.59
N THR A 119 0.47 -13.73 20.75
CA THR A 119 -0.70 -13.08 20.14
C THR A 119 -0.70 -13.26 18.62
N ASN A 120 -1.88 -13.05 18.01
CA ASN A 120 -2.07 -13.00 16.58
C ASN A 120 -2.55 -11.60 16.17
N ILE A 121 -2.00 -11.09 15.08
CA ILE A 121 -2.40 -9.84 14.44
C ILE A 121 -2.90 -10.21 13.04
N THR A 122 -4.19 -10.05 12.81
CA THR A 122 -4.83 -10.36 11.52
C THR A 122 -5.18 -9.07 10.78
N ILE A 123 -4.58 -8.90 9.61
CA ILE A 123 -4.79 -7.75 8.73
C ILE A 123 -5.66 -8.20 7.57
N ASN A 124 -6.88 -7.67 7.48
CA ASN A 124 -7.80 -7.95 6.39
C ASN A 124 -7.84 -6.76 5.43
N VAL A 125 -7.46 -6.99 4.18
CA VAL A 125 -7.47 -5.97 3.13
C VAL A 125 -8.51 -6.33 2.08
N GLN A 126 -9.38 -5.38 1.78
CA GLN A 126 -10.37 -5.47 0.73
C GLN A 126 -10.17 -4.38 -0.31
N VAL A 127 -9.83 -4.78 -1.55
CA VAL A 127 -9.75 -3.84 -2.68
C VAL A 127 -11.12 -3.73 -3.33
N LEU A 128 -11.71 -2.54 -3.30
CA LEU A 128 -13.04 -2.25 -3.85
C LEU A 128 -12.98 -1.88 -5.32
N SER A 129 -12.03 -1.02 -5.68
CA SER A 129 -11.82 -0.55 -7.05
C SER A 129 -10.32 -0.51 -7.33
N GLN A 130 -9.92 -0.92 -8.52
CA GLN A 130 -8.54 -1.02 -8.96
C GLN A 130 -8.33 -0.16 -10.21
N ASP A 131 -7.42 0.81 -10.12
CA ASP A 131 -7.00 1.66 -11.24
C ASP A 131 -5.47 1.76 -11.29
N GLY A 132 -4.79 0.62 -11.18
CA GLY A 132 -3.32 0.53 -11.18
C GLY A 132 -2.68 0.90 -9.83
N GLY A 133 -1.42 0.52 -9.64
CA GLY A 133 -0.68 0.75 -8.39
C GLY A 133 -1.29 0.03 -7.18
N MET A 134 -1.94 -1.11 -7.40
CA MET A 134 -2.71 -1.83 -6.38
C MET A 134 -1.87 -2.16 -5.14
N LEU A 135 -0.66 -2.68 -5.33
CA LEU A 135 0.22 -3.07 -4.22
C LEU A 135 0.63 -1.86 -3.36
N ALA A 136 0.83 -0.71 -3.99
CA ALA A 136 1.15 0.53 -3.31
C ALA A 136 -0.03 1.01 -2.44
N ALA A 137 -1.24 1.06 -3.01
CA ALA A 137 -2.44 1.44 -2.27
C ALA A 137 -2.72 0.50 -1.08
N ILE A 138 -2.51 -0.81 -1.24
CA ILE A 138 -2.67 -1.80 -0.17
C ILE A 138 -1.69 -1.54 0.98
N THR A 139 -0.40 -1.40 0.68
CA THR A 139 0.62 -1.17 1.71
C THR A 139 0.39 0.13 2.47
N ASN A 140 0.05 1.22 1.77
CA ASN A 140 -0.32 2.50 2.41
C ASN A 140 -1.55 2.35 3.33
N SER A 141 -2.56 1.60 2.90
CA SER A 141 -3.76 1.33 3.71
C SER A 141 -3.44 0.49 4.96
N ILE A 142 -2.60 -0.54 4.84
CA ILE A 142 -2.18 -1.36 5.97
C ILE A 142 -1.44 -0.52 7.01
N THR A 143 -0.48 0.31 6.59
CA THR A 143 0.26 1.22 7.48
C THR A 143 -0.68 2.10 8.30
N LEU A 144 -1.70 2.69 7.67
CA LEU A 144 -2.68 3.52 8.40
C LEU A 144 -3.54 2.72 9.37
N ALA A 145 -3.93 1.49 9.01
CA ALA A 145 -4.78 0.67 9.87
C ALA A 145 -4.02 0.15 11.10
N ILE A 146 -2.73 -0.16 10.96
CA ILE A 146 -1.84 -0.52 12.08
C ILE A 146 -1.68 0.65 13.04
N ILE A 147 -1.49 1.87 12.51
CA ILE A 147 -1.39 3.10 13.31
C ILE A 147 -2.69 3.37 14.08
N ASP A 148 -3.85 3.19 13.44
CA ASP A 148 -5.16 3.34 14.09
C ASP A 148 -5.37 2.32 15.22
N ALA A 149 -4.91 1.07 15.02
CA ALA A 149 -4.94 0.02 16.05
C ALA A 149 -3.97 0.31 17.23
N GLY A 150 -3.06 1.26 17.10
CA GLY A 150 -2.05 1.56 18.12
C GLY A 150 -0.99 0.47 18.28
N ILE A 151 -0.77 -0.35 17.25
CA ILE A 151 0.25 -1.41 17.26
C ILE A 151 1.63 -0.76 17.06
N ALA A 152 2.59 -1.11 17.91
CA ALA A 152 3.94 -0.56 17.86
C ALA A 152 4.67 -0.94 16.55
N MET A 153 5.11 0.08 15.81
CA MET A 153 5.90 -0.05 14.57
C MET A 153 7.09 0.90 14.58
N TYR A 154 8.14 0.59 13.80
CA TYR A 154 9.35 1.40 13.75
C TYR A 154 9.12 2.77 13.10
N ASP A 155 8.58 2.79 11.88
CA ASP A 155 8.24 4.01 11.12
C ASP A 155 7.18 3.64 10.08
N TYR A 156 6.62 4.65 9.41
CA TYR A 156 5.68 4.49 8.29
C TYR A 156 6.28 3.65 7.17
N VAL A 157 5.48 2.74 6.61
CA VAL A 157 5.81 2.09 5.33
C VAL A 157 4.95 2.77 4.26
N SER A 158 5.62 3.50 3.37
CA SER A 158 4.96 4.23 2.27
C SER A 158 5.45 3.69 0.94
N SER A 159 4.53 3.53 0.00
CA SER A 159 4.81 2.86 -1.26
C SER A 159 4.18 3.56 -2.45
N VAL A 160 4.87 3.44 -3.59
CA VAL A 160 4.46 4.01 -4.86
C VAL A 160 4.82 3.04 -5.99
N SER A 161 3.95 2.96 -7.01
CA SER A 161 4.29 2.36 -8.29
C SER A 161 4.93 3.39 -9.21
N CYS A 162 6.01 3.02 -9.87
CA CYS A 162 6.65 3.81 -10.90
C CYS A 162 6.77 2.98 -12.18
N GLY A 163 6.90 3.65 -13.32
CA GLY A 163 7.13 2.99 -14.59
C GLY A 163 8.15 3.70 -15.44
N LEU A 164 8.54 3.07 -16.54
CA LEU A 164 9.51 3.60 -17.49
C LEU A 164 8.95 3.58 -18.91
N PHE A 165 8.62 4.76 -19.46
CA PHE A 165 8.14 4.92 -20.83
C PHE A 165 9.23 5.55 -21.71
N ASP A 166 9.76 4.82 -22.69
CA ASP A 166 10.70 5.33 -23.71
C ASP A 166 11.94 6.11 -23.20
N GLN A 167 12.35 5.91 -21.93
CA GLN A 167 13.40 6.60 -21.14
C GLN A 167 12.89 7.60 -20.07
N SER A 168 11.62 8.00 -20.14
CA SER A 168 11.00 8.89 -19.16
C SER A 168 10.38 8.09 -18.00
N PRO A 169 10.84 8.31 -16.76
CA PRO A 169 10.25 7.68 -15.59
C PRO A 169 8.90 8.33 -15.25
N LEU A 170 7.87 7.52 -15.01
CA LEU A 170 6.53 7.96 -14.66
C LEU A 170 6.20 7.56 -13.22
N LEU A 171 5.78 8.54 -12.41
CA LEU A 171 5.37 8.34 -11.04
C LEU A 171 3.86 8.02 -10.96
N ASP A 172 3.51 7.04 -10.14
CA ASP A 172 2.14 6.65 -9.80
C ASP A 172 1.29 6.32 -11.03
N LEU A 173 1.54 5.12 -11.56
CA LEU A 173 0.93 4.59 -12.79
C LEU A 173 -0.57 4.28 -12.60
N ASN A 174 -1.38 4.62 -13.60
CA ASN A 174 -2.75 4.15 -13.72
C ASN A 174 -2.82 2.75 -14.37
N ASN A 175 -4.01 2.14 -14.44
CA ASN A 175 -4.14 0.79 -14.98
C ASN A 175 -3.82 0.69 -16.49
N LEU A 176 -4.02 1.77 -17.24
CA LEU A 176 -3.71 1.83 -18.68
C LEU A 176 -2.19 1.88 -18.88
N GLU A 177 -1.52 2.75 -18.12
CA GLU A 177 -0.06 2.89 -18.09
C GLU A 177 0.61 1.60 -17.62
N GLU A 178 0.11 0.96 -16.56
CA GLU A 178 0.65 -0.30 -16.03
C GLU A 178 0.54 -1.48 -17.02
N THR A 179 -0.39 -1.41 -17.98
CA THR A 179 -0.54 -2.45 -19.01
C THR A 179 0.48 -2.31 -20.14
N ASP A 180 0.84 -1.07 -20.50
CA ASP A 180 1.71 -0.78 -21.63
C ASP A 180 3.17 -0.51 -21.23
N VAL A 181 3.40 -0.14 -19.97
CA VAL A 181 4.70 0.32 -19.44
C VAL A 181 5.22 -0.65 -18.40
N SER A 182 6.52 -0.93 -18.43
CA SER A 182 7.18 -1.74 -17.40
C SER A 182 7.09 -1.07 -16.04
N SER A 183 6.53 -1.78 -15.07
CA SER A 183 6.21 -1.25 -13.74
C SER A 183 7.15 -1.78 -12.66
N ILE A 184 7.43 -0.92 -11.67
CA ILE A 184 8.16 -1.25 -10.45
C ILE A 184 7.38 -0.69 -9.27
N THR A 185 7.18 -1.49 -8.23
CA THR A 185 6.60 -1.04 -6.96
C THR A 185 7.68 -0.95 -5.90
N VAL A 186 7.79 0.21 -5.28
CA VAL A 186 8.79 0.50 -4.24
C VAL A 186 8.06 0.83 -2.96
N GLY A 187 8.42 0.16 -1.85
CA GLY A 187 7.98 0.47 -0.50
C GLY A 187 9.17 0.92 0.35
N VAL A 188 9.09 2.13 0.88
CA VAL A 188 10.14 2.82 1.63
C VAL A 188 9.77 2.90 3.10
N ILE A 189 10.75 2.72 3.97
CA ILE A 189 10.59 2.90 5.41
C ILE A 189 10.86 4.37 5.77
N GLY A 190 9.80 5.07 6.15
CA GLY A 190 9.88 6.40 6.73
C GLY A 190 10.40 7.46 5.75
N LYS A 191 11.39 8.24 6.23
CA LYS A 191 12.15 9.18 5.39
C LYS A 191 13.52 8.64 5.00
N SER A 192 13.77 7.35 5.23
CA SER A 192 15.02 6.72 4.84
C SER A 192 15.02 6.36 3.36
N GLU A 193 16.17 5.92 2.87
CA GLU A 193 16.32 5.31 1.54
C GLU A 193 16.25 3.77 1.62
N LYS A 194 15.93 3.21 2.80
CA LYS A 194 15.78 1.77 2.98
C LYS A 194 14.46 1.31 2.40
N LEU A 195 14.53 0.28 1.57
CA LEU A 195 13.38 -0.35 0.95
C LEU A 195 12.90 -1.53 1.81
N ALA A 196 11.63 -1.50 2.20
CA ALA A 196 10.96 -2.66 2.77
C ALA A 196 10.45 -3.60 1.67
N LEU A 197 10.09 -3.03 0.52
CA LEU A 197 9.51 -3.73 -0.60
C LEU A 197 10.11 -3.22 -1.91
N LEU A 198 10.51 -4.14 -2.78
CA LEU A 198 10.87 -3.86 -4.16
C LEU A 198 10.32 -4.99 -5.01
N LEU A 199 9.37 -4.68 -5.88
CA LEU A 199 8.76 -5.65 -6.80
C LEU A 199 8.89 -5.12 -8.24
N LEU A 200 9.50 -5.94 -9.09
CA LEU A 200 9.68 -5.69 -10.51
C LEU A 200 9.25 -6.95 -11.26
N GLU A 201 8.14 -6.89 -11.98
CA GLU A 201 7.60 -8.02 -12.76
C GLU A 201 8.04 -7.95 -14.23
N ASP A 202 8.19 -6.75 -14.77
CA ASP A 202 8.48 -6.50 -16.18
C ASP A 202 9.96 -6.29 -16.47
N LYS A 203 10.33 -6.43 -17.75
CA LYS A 203 11.71 -6.20 -18.20
C LYS A 203 12.04 -4.72 -18.14
N MET A 204 13.13 -4.38 -17.45
CA MET A 204 13.60 -3.02 -17.33
C MET A 204 15.10 -2.92 -17.64
N PRO A 205 15.56 -1.92 -18.42
CA PRO A 205 16.98 -1.65 -18.59
C PRO A 205 17.65 -1.30 -17.26
N LEU A 206 18.80 -1.91 -16.99
CA LEU A 206 19.55 -1.70 -15.74
C LEU A 206 19.96 -0.23 -15.55
N ASP A 207 20.34 0.44 -16.63
CA ASP A 207 20.80 1.85 -16.61
C ASP A 207 19.69 2.84 -16.19
N SER A 208 18.42 2.46 -16.38
CA SER A 208 17.27 3.30 -16.04
C SER A 208 16.65 2.94 -14.69
N LEU A 209 17.05 1.82 -14.08
CA LEU A 209 16.50 1.32 -12.82
C LEU A 209 16.77 2.32 -11.67
N GLU A 210 18.00 2.83 -11.57
CA GLU A 210 18.39 3.79 -10.53
C GLU A 210 17.57 5.08 -10.61
N LYS A 211 17.35 5.59 -11.83
CA LYS A 211 16.53 6.79 -12.07
C LYS A 211 15.11 6.59 -11.57
N VAL A 212 14.47 5.48 -11.94
CA VAL A 212 13.09 5.18 -11.51
C VAL A 212 13.02 4.97 -10.00
N LEU A 213 14.01 4.30 -9.41
CA LEU A 213 14.06 4.07 -7.96
C LEU A 213 14.12 5.40 -7.20
N SER A 214 14.97 6.34 -7.64
CA SER A 214 15.12 7.66 -7.01
C SER A 214 13.80 8.44 -6.99
N ILE A 215 13.03 8.34 -8.07
CA ILE A 215 11.72 9.00 -8.21
C ILE A 215 10.67 8.29 -7.35
N GLY A 216 10.71 6.96 -7.30
CA GLY A 216 9.83 6.18 -6.42
C GLY A 216 10.07 6.50 -4.94
N ILE A 217 11.33 6.66 -4.52
CA ILE A 217 11.67 7.04 -3.15
C ILE A 217 11.14 8.45 -2.83
N ALA A 218 11.38 9.43 -3.71
CA ALA A 218 10.87 10.78 -3.54
C ALA A 218 9.32 10.83 -3.52
N GLY A 219 8.66 10.01 -4.34
CA GLY A 219 7.22 9.85 -4.33
C GLY A 219 6.69 9.26 -3.02
N SER A 220 7.34 8.21 -2.52
CA SER A 220 6.98 7.57 -1.25
C SER A 220 7.14 8.50 -0.06
N HIS A 221 8.16 9.37 -0.05
CA HIS A 221 8.32 10.41 0.98
C HIS A 221 7.14 11.40 0.97
N ARG A 222 6.67 11.80 -0.22
CA ARG A 222 5.48 12.67 -0.34
C ARG A 222 4.21 11.97 0.17
N ILE A 223 4.02 10.69 -0.15
CA ILE A 223 2.88 9.92 0.39
C ILE A 223 2.95 9.83 1.91
N LYS A 224 4.13 9.58 2.48
CA LYS A 224 4.34 9.57 3.93
C LYS A 224 3.88 10.88 4.56
N ASP A 225 4.31 12.02 4.00
CA ASP A 225 3.94 13.33 4.53
C ASP A 225 2.42 13.57 4.44
N LEU A 226 1.76 13.14 3.35
CA LEU A 226 0.29 13.21 3.24
C LEU A 226 -0.43 12.33 4.27
N MET A 227 0.07 11.11 4.50
CA MET A 227 -0.47 10.22 5.53
C MET A 227 -0.29 10.81 6.93
N ASP A 228 0.89 11.33 7.26
CA ASP A 228 1.19 11.91 8.58
C ASP A 228 0.32 13.14 8.88
N ILE A 229 0.06 13.99 7.88
CA ILE A 229 -0.85 15.13 8.02
C ILE A 229 -2.25 14.67 8.44
N GLU A 230 -2.80 13.64 7.78
CA GLU A 230 -4.15 13.17 8.08
C GLU A 230 -4.22 12.43 9.42
N VAL A 231 -3.20 11.62 9.75
CA VAL A 231 -3.06 10.98 11.08
C VAL A 231 -3.06 12.03 12.19
N ARG A 232 -2.23 13.07 12.07
CA ARG A 232 -2.14 14.15 13.08
C ARG A 232 -3.44 14.92 13.20
N LYS A 233 -4.07 15.25 12.06
CA LYS A 233 -5.36 15.95 12.03
C LYS A 233 -6.43 15.11 12.74
N HIS A 234 -6.52 13.82 12.44
CA HIS A 234 -7.44 12.91 13.11
C HIS A 234 -7.16 12.82 14.62
N GLY A 235 -5.89 12.61 15.01
CA GLY A 235 -5.46 12.58 16.39
C GLY A 235 -5.84 13.83 17.18
N ASN A 236 -5.57 15.02 16.63
CA ASN A 236 -5.91 16.30 17.26
C ASN A 236 -7.43 16.47 17.43
N THR A 237 -8.23 16.09 16.42
CA THR A 237 -9.69 16.17 16.54
C THR A 237 -10.22 15.24 17.64
N ARG A 238 -9.67 14.03 17.81
CA ARG A 238 -10.04 13.12 18.90
C ARG A 238 -9.57 13.63 20.26
N ALA A 239 -8.33 14.09 20.37
CA ALA A 239 -7.79 14.66 21.60
C ALA A 239 -8.63 15.84 22.10
N SER A 240 -9.05 16.74 21.19
CA SER A 240 -9.91 17.87 21.55
C SER A 240 -11.29 17.48 22.11
N LYS A 241 -11.81 16.31 21.73
CA LYS A 241 -13.11 15.80 22.21
C LYS A 241 -13.01 15.14 23.59
N LEU A 242 -11.84 14.64 23.96
CA LEU A 242 -11.56 14.02 25.26
C LEU A 242 -11.36 15.03 26.40
N VAL A 243 -11.01 16.27 26.06
CA VAL A 243 -10.76 17.37 27.04
C VAL A 243 -12.07 18.06 27.47
N LYS A 244 -13.20 17.76 26.82
CA LYS A 244 -14.54 18.24 27.21
C LYS A 244 -15.28 17.17 27.98
#